data_AF-A0A2V6GDB2-F1
#
_entry.id   AF-A0A2V6GDB2-F1
#
_cell.length_a   1.000
_cell.length_b   1.000
_cell.length_c   1.000
_cell.angle_alpha   90.00
_cell.angle_beta   90.00
_cell.angle_gamma   90.00
#
_symmetry.space_group_name_H-M   'P 1'
#
loop_
_entity.id
_entity.type
_entity.pdbx_description
1 polymer ?
#
loop_
_entity_poly.entity_id
_entity_poly.type
_entity_poly.pdbx_seq_one_letter_code
_entity_poly.pdbx_strand_id
1 'polypeptide(L)'
;MGAQEKSLAGQGGNAVPPDAVAMLATPSNFDPRKSWPVLVVCSTSDSKRQNRDDLVDFYGRVGLAEGWLVLAGDGPQPARNDTAAWRGAMTLAAIDALHRSFPGSNKWPVACAGFSGGGKGVGVVAPLLAKHGCRI
;
A
#
# COMPACT_ATOMS: atom_id res chain seq x y z
N MET A 1 2.54 -2.91 12.80
CA MET A 1 2.51 -1.44 12.77
C MET A 1 3.46 -0.86 13.81
N GLY A 2 4.40 -0.04 13.38
CA GLY A 2 5.28 0.75 14.25
C GLY A 2 4.60 1.99 14.84
N ALA A 3 5.37 2.79 15.59
CA ALA A 3 4.86 3.97 16.30
C ALA A 3 4.39 5.08 15.35
N GLN A 4 5.05 5.25 14.20
CA GLN A 4 4.71 6.28 13.22
C GLN A 4 3.41 5.94 12.49
N GLU A 5 3.22 4.68 12.10
CA GLU A 5 1.98 4.20 11.48
C GLU A 5 0.81 4.35 12.44
N LYS A 6 1.01 4.06 13.73
CA LYS A 6 -0.02 4.29 14.76
C LYS A 6 -0.38 5.78 14.92
N SER A 7 0.62 6.66 14.91
CA SER A 7 0.40 8.12 14.95
C SER A 7 -0.40 8.62 13.74
N LEU A 8 -0.04 8.18 12.54
CA LEU A 8 -0.75 8.49 11.30
C LEU A 8 -2.17 7.92 11.28
N ALA A 9 -2.36 6.66 11.72
CA ALA A 9 -3.65 6.01 11.76
C ALA A 9 -4.63 6.66 12.75
N GLY A 10 -4.14 7.31 13.81
CA GLY A 10 -4.99 8.03 14.77
C GLY A 10 -5.48 9.40 14.27
N GLN A 11 -4.94 9.93 13.18
CA GLN A 11 -5.31 11.26 12.69
C GLN A 11 -6.78 11.31 12.24
N GLY A 12 -7.36 12.51 12.30
CA GLY A 12 -8.78 12.71 11.99
C GLY A 12 -9.72 12.08 13.01
N GLY A 13 -9.27 11.74 14.22
CA GLY A 13 -10.10 11.14 15.26
C GLY A 13 -10.46 9.67 14.99
N ASN A 14 -9.64 8.99 14.19
CA ASN A 14 -9.74 7.55 13.98
C ASN A 14 -9.25 6.77 15.21
N ALA A 15 -9.87 5.63 15.48
CA ALA A 15 -9.30 4.66 16.40
C ALA A 15 -8.10 3.98 15.72
N VAL A 16 -6.98 3.86 16.44
CA VAL A 16 -5.81 3.15 15.93
C VAL A 16 -6.14 1.65 15.89
N PRO A 17 -6.10 1.00 14.70
CA PRO A 17 -6.41 -0.41 14.62
C PRO A 17 -5.29 -1.24 15.27
N PRO A 18 -5.58 -2.46 15.74
CA PRO A 18 -4.57 -3.35 16.32
C PRO A 18 -3.59 -3.88 15.27
N ASP A 19 -4.07 -4.05 14.04
CA ASP A 19 -3.33 -4.56 12.88
C ASP A 19 -3.74 -3.83 11.59
N ALA A 20 -3.02 -4.13 10.51
CA ALA A 20 -3.34 -3.70 9.15
C ALA A 20 -3.42 -4.94 8.26
N VAL A 21 -4.15 -4.83 7.15
CA VAL A 21 -4.30 -5.88 6.15
C VAL A 21 -3.48 -5.52 4.92
N ALA A 22 -2.57 -6.41 4.53
CA ALA A 22 -1.83 -6.31 3.29
C ALA A 22 -2.40 -7.31 2.28
N MET A 23 -2.74 -6.85 1.08
CA MET A 23 -3.11 -7.69 -0.06
C MET A 23 -2.02 -7.60 -1.12
N LEU A 24 -1.46 -8.74 -1.49
CA LEU A 24 -0.41 -8.85 -2.50
C LEU A 24 -0.89 -9.77 -3.63
N ALA A 25 -0.91 -9.24 -4.85
CA ALA A 25 -1.08 -10.02 -6.07
C ALA A 25 0.29 -10.22 -6.73
N THR A 26 0.56 -11.45 -7.18
CA THR A 26 1.86 -11.83 -7.76
C THR A 26 1.69 -12.46 -9.15
N PRO A 27 2.61 -12.22 -10.09
CA PRO A 27 2.66 -12.95 -11.35
C PRO A 27 2.82 -14.46 -11.11
N SER A 28 2.39 -15.29 -12.07
CA SER A 28 2.46 -16.77 -11.94
C SER A 28 3.89 -17.30 -11.82
N ASN A 29 4.88 -16.54 -12.30
CA ASN A 29 6.30 -16.85 -12.24
C ASN A 29 7.03 -16.15 -11.08
N PHE A 30 6.30 -15.67 -10.07
CA PHE A 30 6.89 -15.00 -8.91
C PHE A 30 7.92 -15.89 -8.20
N ASP A 31 9.13 -15.35 -8.03
CA ASP A 31 10.24 -15.98 -7.30
C ASP A 31 10.79 -14.96 -6.29
N PRO A 32 10.61 -15.17 -4.98
CA PRO A 32 11.00 -14.20 -3.97
C PRO A 32 12.52 -13.99 -3.86
N ARG A 33 13.33 -14.81 -4.55
CA ARG A 33 14.79 -14.66 -4.61
C ARG A 33 15.23 -13.63 -5.66
N LYS A 34 14.33 -13.17 -6.53
CA LYS A 34 14.59 -12.17 -7.58
C LYS A 34 14.11 -10.79 -7.16
N SER A 35 14.58 -9.75 -7.85
CA SER A 35 14.03 -8.40 -7.70
C SER A 35 12.77 -8.24 -8.54
N TRP A 36 11.73 -7.63 -7.97
CA TRP A 36 10.45 -7.40 -8.63
C TRP A 36 10.01 -5.94 -8.50
N PRO A 37 9.44 -5.31 -9.54
CA PRO A 37 8.79 -4.03 -9.37
C PRO A 37 7.47 -4.19 -8.61
N VAL A 38 7.22 -3.30 -7.65
CA VAL A 38 6.01 -3.30 -6.81
C VAL A 38 5.16 -2.07 -7.12
N LEU A 39 3.93 -2.30 -7.54
CA LEU A 39 2.92 -1.26 -7.73
C LEU A 39 2.07 -1.15 -6.47
N VAL A 40 2.24 -0.07 -5.71
CA VAL A 40 1.44 0.26 -4.54
C VAL A 40 0.19 1.02 -4.96
N VAL A 41 -0.98 0.48 -4.67
CA VAL A 41 -2.27 1.05 -5.05
C VAL A 41 -2.83 1.93 -3.94
N CYS A 42 -3.30 3.11 -4.31
CA CYS A 42 -4.09 3.98 -3.45
C CYS A 42 -5.43 4.32 -4.12
N SER A 43 -6.52 3.95 -3.47
CA SER A 43 -7.88 4.22 -3.90
C SER A 43 -8.31 5.65 -3.69
N THR A 44 -9.34 6.04 -4.44
CA THR A 44 -10.08 7.27 -4.16
C THR A 44 -10.97 7.12 -2.93
N SER A 45 -11.04 8.17 -2.11
CA SER A 45 -11.88 8.24 -0.91
C SER A 45 -13.38 8.40 -1.25
N ASP A 46 -13.70 8.92 -2.44
CA ASP A 46 -15.04 9.39 -2.81
C ASP A 46 -16.10 8.27 -2.90
N SER A 47 -15.66 7.01 -3.00
CA SER A 47 -16.52 5.84 -3.15
C SER A 47 -16.51 4.90 -1.95
N LYS A 48 -15.89 5.31 -0.83
CA LYS A 48 -15.63 4.43 0.34
C LYS A 48 -14.91 3.11 -0.03
N ARG A 49 -14.19 3.11 -1.15
CA ARG A 49 -13.44 1.94 -1.64
C ARG A 49 -12.18 1.76 -0.81
N GLN A 50 -11.80 0.52 -0.61
CA GLN A 50 -10.53 0.15 0.00
C GLN A 50 -9.46 -0.02 -1.08
N ASN A 51 -8.19 0.10 -0.71
CA ASN A 51 -7.07 -0.06 -1.64
C ASN A 51 -7.09 -1.45 -2.30
N ARG A 52 -7.50 -2.47 -1.54
CA ARG A 52 -7.70 -3.84 -2.04
C ARG A 52 -8.75 -3.95 -3.13
N ASP A 53 -9.79 -3.10 -3.10
CA ASP A 53 -10.87 -3.14 -4.09
C ASP A 53 -10.34 -2.68 -5.45
N ASP A 54 -9.57 -1.57 -5.48
CA ASP A 54 -8.95 -1.10 -6.74
C ASP A 54 -7.80 -1.99 -7.20
N LEU A 55 -7.08 -2.62 -6.26
CA LEU A 55 -6.12 -3.66 -6.60
C LEU A 55 -6.80 -4.77 -7.39
N VAL A 56 -7.97 -5.26 -6.97
CA VAL A 56 -8.69 -6.32 -7.68
C VAL A 56 -9.32 -5.82 -8.98
N ASP A 57 -10.04 -4.71 -8.93
CA ASP A 57 -10.90 -4.28 -10.03
C ASP A 57 -10.13 -3.61 -11.17
N PHE A 58 -9.01 -2.93 -10.88
CA PHE A 58 -8.35 -2.05 -11.85
C PHE A 58 -6.87 -2.37 -12.06
N TYR A 59 -6.09 -2.49 -10.98
CA TYR A 59 -4.64 -2.53 -11.10
C TYR A 59 -4.06 -3.93 -11.22
N GLY A 60 -4.71 -4.94 -10.64
CA GLY A 60 -4.22 -6.31 -10.56
C GLY A 60 -4.00 -6.91 -11.95
N ARG A 61 -5.01 -6.85 -12.82
CA ARG A 61 -4.90 -7.43 -14.17
C ARG A 61 -3.75 -6.84 -14.98
N VAL A 62 -3.64 -5.51 -15.00
CA VAL A 62 -2.63 -4.81 -15.81
C VAL A 62 -1.25 -4.96 -15.18
N GLY A 63 -1.12 -4.72 -13.88
CA GLY A 63 0.16 -4.83 -13.18
C GLY A 63 0.76 -6.24 -13.31
N LEU A 64 -0.06 -7.28 -13.12
CA LEU A 64 0.39 -8.66 -13.27
C LEU A 64 0.81 -9.00 -14.71
N ALA A 65 0.08 -8.50 -15.71
CA ALA A 65 0.41 -8.72 -17.12
C ALA A 65 1.75 -8.06 -17.51
N GLU A 66 2.08 -6.92 -16.92
CA GLU A 66 3.36 -6.22 -17.09
C GLU A 66 4.48 -6.81 -16.21
N GLY A 67 4.20 -7.85 -15.42
CA GLY A 67 5.20 -8.52 -14.55
C GLY A 67 5.48 -7.80 -13.23
N TRP A 68 4.55 -6.96 -12.75
CA TRP A 68 4.65 -6.26 -11.47
C TRP A 68 3.94 -7.03 -10.36
N LEU A 69 4.46 -6.93 -9.15
CA LEU A 69 3.68 -7.21 -7.95
C LEU A 69 2.71 -6.05 -7.72
N VAL A 70 1.49 -6.34 -7.27
CA VAL A 70 0.53 -5.28 -6.93
C VAL A 70 0.20 -5.39 -5.45
N LEU A 71 0.41 -4.31 -4.69
CA LEU A 71 0.28 -4.27 -3.24
C LEU A 71 -0.75 -3.21 -2.82
N ALA A 72 -1.65 -3.60 -1.92
CA ALA A 72 -2.56 -2.71 -1.23
C ALA A 72 -2.43 -2.89 0.28
N GLY A 73 -2.47 -1.77 1.02
CA GLY A 73 -2.57 -1.76 2.48
C GLY A 73 -3.89 -1.13 2.91
N ASP A 74 -4.64 -1.81 3.77
CA ASP A 74 -5.91 -1.35 4.35
C ASP A 74 -5.97 -1.63 5.85
N GLY A 75 -6.98 -1.08 6.53
CA GLY A 75 -7.33 -1.51 7.88
C GLY A 75 -8.13 -2.81 7.88
N PRO A 76 -8.20 -3.54 9.01
CA PRO A 76 -9.10 -4.69 9.15
C PRO A 76 -10.57 -4.28 9.01
N GLN A 77 -10.87 -3.02 9.33
CA GLN A 77 -12.15 -2.36 9.07
C GLN A 77 -11.89 -1.02 8.36
N PRO A 78 -12.88 -0.49 7.61
CA PRO A 78 -12.79 0.85 7.04
C PRO A 78 -12.52 1.91 8.10
N ALA A 79 -11.73 2.93 7.75
CA ALA A 79 -11.51 4.08 8.62
C ALA A 79 -12.83 4.79 8.92
N ARG A 80 -12.97 5.36 10.12
CA ARG A 80 -14.06 6.29 10.41
C ARG A 80 -13.95 7.53 9.51
N ASN A 81 -12.74 8.06 9.40
CA ASN A 81 -12.37 9.15 8.52
C ASN A 81 -11.24 8.70 7.61
N ASP A 82 -11.53 8.52 6.33
CA ASP A 82 -10.54 8.11 5.34
C ASP A 82 -9.61 9.28 5.00
N THR A 83 -8.44 9.32 5.62
CA THR A 83 -7.45 10.38 5.45
C THR A 83 -6.22 9.86 4.72
N ALA A 84 -5.49 10.76 4.06
CA ALA A 84 -4.19 10.41 3.47
C ALA A 84 -3.21 9.84 4.52
N ALA A 85 -3.29 10.30 5.78
CA ALA A 85 -2.50 9.75 6.88
C ALA A 85 -2.90 8.31 7.22
N TRP A 86 -4.20 8.00 7.29
CA TRP A 86 -4.68 6.64 7.46
C TRP A 86 -4.19 5.72 6.33
N ARG A 87 -4.38 6.13 5.08
CA ARG A 87 -3.92 5.38 3.90
C ARG A 87 -2.41 5.17 3.93
N GLY A 88 -1.64 6.21 4.26
CA GLY A 88 -0.20 6.12 4.44
C GLY A 88 0.22 5.14 5.53
N ALA A 89 -0.47 5.13 6.68
CA ALA A 89 -0.21 4.20 7.77
C ALA A 89 -0.43 2.74 7.35
N MET A 90 -1.55 2.45 6.70
CA MET A 90 -1.88 1.09 6.25
C MET A 90 -0.90 0.62 5.16
N THR A 91 -0.52 1.51 4.24
CA THR A 91 0.47 1.20 3.21
C THR A 91 1.87 0.97 3.77
N LEU A 92 2.31 1.77 4.75
CA LEU A 92 3.59 1.55 5.43
C LEU A 92 3.62 0.18 6.12
N ALA A 93 2.52 -0.18 6.78
CA ALA A 93 2.38 -1.50 7.42
C ALA A 93 2.42 -2.64 6.39
N ALA A 94 1.80 -2.45 5.20
CA ALA A 94 1.83 -3.43 4.13
C ALA A 94 3.24 -3.61 3.54
N ILE A 95 4.01 -2.53 3.41
CA ILE A 95 5.41 -2.57 2.97
C ILE A 95 6.31 -3.26 4.01
N ASP A 96 6.12 -2.96 5.30
CA ASP A 96 6.82 -3.67 6.39
C ASP A 96 6.53 -5.18 6.34
N ALA A 97 5.26 -5.56 6.10
CA ALA A 97 4.88 -6.96 5.93
C ALA A 97 5.54 -7.60 4.69
N LEU A 98 5.64 -6.88 3.57
CA LEU A 98 6.34 -7.32 2.36
C LEU A 98 7.83 -7.59 2.66
N HIS A 99 8.51 -6.66 3.32
CA HIS A 99 9.92 -6.76 3.67
C HIS A 99 10.23 -7.92 4.62
N ARG A 100 9.33 -8.20 5.57
CA ARG A 100 9.45 -9.35 6.47
C ARG A 100 9.21 -10.68 5.77
N SER A 101 8.31 -10.69 4.78
CA SER A 101 7.93 -11.91 4.06
C SER A 101 8.97 -12.31 3.01
N PHE A 102 9.64 -11.33 2.38
CA PHE A 102 10.58 -11.57 1.29
C PHE A 102 11.93 -10.90 1.57
N PRO A 103 12.94 -11.66 2.04
CA PRO A 103 14.28 -11.13 2.29
C PRO A 103 14.86 -10.44 1.05
N GLY A 104 15.35 -9.22 1.22
CA GLY A 104 15.92 -8.41 0.14
C GLY A 104 14.91 -7.57 -0.65
N SER A 105 13.61 -7.69 -0.37
CA SER A 105 12.58 -6.85 -1.03
C SER A 105 12.67 -5.37 -0.71
N ASN A 106 13.40 -4.98 0.34
CA ASN A 106 13.76 -3.58 0.60
C ASN A 106 14.60 -2.93 -0.52
N LYS A 107 15.14 -3.72 -1.46
CA LYS A 107 15.88 -3.22 -2.63
C LYS A 107 15.04 -3.18 -3.90
N TRP A 108 13.81 -3.71 -3.86
CA TRP A 108 12.91 -3.76 -4.99
C TRP A 108 12.42 -2.35 -5.36
N PRO A 109 12.29 -2.03 -6.66
CA PRO A 109 11.72 -0.76 -7.08
C PRO A 109 10.21 -0.73 -6.76
N VAL A 110 9.73 0.42 -6.30
CA VAL A 110 8.35 0.64 -5.90
C VAL A 110 7.79 1.81 -6.70
N ALA A 111 6.62 1.66 -7.30
CA ALA A 111 5.87 2.79 -7.84
C ALA A 111 4.52 2.89 -7.12
N CYS A 112 3.95 4.09 -7.08
CA CYS A 112 2.62 4.31 -6.51
C CYS A 112 1.64 4.65 -7.63
N ALA A 113 0.45 4.08 -7.58
CA ALA A 113 -0.63 4.36 -8.53
C ALA A 113 -1.94 4.68 -7.82
N GLY A 114 -2.67 5.65 -8.39
CA GLY A 114 -4.00 6.03 -7.93
C GLY A 114 -4.67 6.96 -8.92
N PHE A 115 -6.00 6.96 -8.94
CA PHE A 115 -6.81 7.82 -9.81
C PHE A 115 -7.56 8.87 -8.99
N SER A 116 -7.61 10.12 -9.48
CA SER A 116 -8.29 11.25 -8.84
C SER A 116 -7.90 11.45 -7.36
N GLY A 117 -8.79 11.15 -6.40
CA GLY A 117 -8.51 11.16 -4.97
C GLY A 117 -7.35 10.22 -4.59
N GLY A 118 -7.27 9.05 -5.24
CA GLY A 118 -6.14 8.13 -5.10
C GLY A 118 -4.83 8.72 -5.63
N GLY A 119 -4.91 9.52 -6.71
CA GLY A 119 -3.78 10.28 -7.24
C GLY A 119 -3.22 11.31 -6.24
N LYS A 120 -4.12 12.03 -5.55
CA LYS A 120 -3.73 12.91 -4.44
C LYS A 120 -3.16 12.11 -3.26
N GLY A 121 -3.74 10.94 -2.97
CA GLY A 121 -3.28 10.01 -1.94
C GLY A 121 -1.85 9.53 -2.18
N VAL A 122 -1.51 9.10 -3.41
CA VAL A 122 -0.14 8.69 -3.73
C VAL A 122 0.87 9.83 -3.64
N GLY A 123 0.45 11.08 -3.85
CA GLY A 123 1.29 12.26 -3.60
C GLY A 123 1.74 12.41 -2.14
N VAL A 124 1.01 11.80 -1.19
CA VAL A 124 1.39 11.74 0.24
C VAL A 124 2.10 10.43 0.56
N VAL A 125 1.63 9.31 0.01
CA VAL A 125 2.20 7.97 0.27
C VAL A 125 3.61 7.84 -0.27
N ALA A 126 3.90 8.28 -1.49
CA ALA A 126 5.20 8.07 -2.12
C ALA A 126 6.36 8.75 -1.33
N PRO A 127 6.25 10.01 -0.88
CA PRO A 127 7.26 10.62 0.00
C PRO A 127 7.42 9.89 1.35
N LEU A 128 6.33 9.37 1.92
CA LEU A 128 6.43 8.54 3.14
C LEU A 128 7.26 7.29 2.86
N LEU A 129 6.95 6.54 1.81
CA LEU A 129 7.69 5.34 1.45
C LEU A 129 9.18 5.64 1.19
N ALA A 130 9.49 6.72 0.48
CA ALA A 130 10.87 7.15 0.24
C ALA A 130 11.62 7.44 1.57
N LYS A 131 10.97 8.13 2.52
CA LYS A 131 11.54 8.39 3.86
C LYS A 131 11.77 7.09 4.65
N HIS A 132 11.00 6.05 4.38
CA HIS A 132 11.12 4.73 4.99
C HIS A 132 12.05 3.77 4.22
N GLY A 133 12.83 4.28 3.27
CA GLY A 133 13.88 3.54 2.59
C GLY A 133 13.42 2.74 1.37
N CYS A 134 12.17 2.90 0.92
CA CYS A 134 11.72 2.34 -0.34
C CYS A 134 12.37 3.06 -1.52
N ARG A 135 12.63 2.32 -2.60
CA ARG A 135 13.15 2.88 -3.87
C ARG A 135 11.96 3.28 -4.74
N ILE A 136 11.47 4.49 -4.53
CA ILE A 136 10.37 5.12 -5.27
C ILE A 136 10.83 5.64 -6.62
#